data_AF-F2DLB9-F1
#
_entry.id   AF-F2DLB9-F1
#
_cell.length_a   1.000
_cell.length_b   1.000
_cell.length_c   1.000
_cell.angle_alpha   90.00
_cell.angle_beta   90.00
_cell.angle_gamma   90.00
#
_symmetry.space_group_name_H-M   'P 1'
#
loop_
_entity.id
_entity.type
_entity.pdbx_description
1 polymer ?
#
loop_
_entity_poly.entity_id
_entity_poly.type
_entity_poly.pdbx_seq_one_letter_code
_entity_poly.pdbx_strand_id
1 'polypeptide(L)'
;MIRRLHLRPFADAREHLQGYCWISGPPNQGWVDGEVSLGGQVVPERDTFRYLGSMFQKDGDIDEDVGHRIKAGWMKWRQASGVLCDKRVLQKLKGRFYRTAIRPAILYGAECWPTKRRHIQQLGVAEMRMLRWICGHTRKDRVRNDDIRERLGVAPIEEKLVQHRLRWFGHIQRRPPEAPVHSGRIKRAENVKRGRGRPNLTWRSPLRET
;
A
#
# COMPACT_ATOMS: atom_id res chain seq x y z
N MET A 1 -27.81 3.72 31.86
CA MET A 1 -27.39 5.07 31.41
C MET A 1 -25.99 4.96 30.82
N ILE A 2 -25.88 4.60 29.54
CA ILE A 2 -24.58 4.37 28.86
C ILE A 2 -24.49 5.37 27.71
N ARG A 3 -23.55 6.31 27.82
CA ARG A 3 -23.29 7.34 26.82
C ARG A 3 -22.75 6.67 25.54
N ARG A 4 -23.49 6.78 24.44
CA ARG A 4 -22.99 6.52 23.08
C ARG A 4 -21.85 7.50 22.79
N LEU A 5 -20.62 6.99 22.68
CA LEU A 5 -19.54 7.69 22.01
C LEU A 5 -19.88 7.75 20.52
N HIS A 6 -20.15 8.97 20.04
CA HIS A 6 -20.38 9.26 18.63
C HIS A 6 -19.04 9.14 17.89
N LEU A 7 -18.78 7.98 17.30
CA LEU A 7 -17.72 7.81 16.30
C LEU A 7 -18.13 8.61 15.06
N ARG A 8 -17.48 9.76 14.85
CA ARG A 8 -17.66 10.57 13.65
C ARG A 8 -17.18 9.78 12.41
N PRO A 9 -17.94 9.78 11.30
CA PRO A 9 -17.54 9.13 10.07
C PRO A 9 -16.33 9.83 9.41
N PHE A 10 -15.38 9.01 8.96
CA PHE A 10 -14.06 9.32 8.38
C PHE A 10 -14.08 10.11 7.04
N ALA A 11 -15.24 10.62 6.62
CA ALA A 11 -15.43 11.21 5.29
C ALA A 11 -15.30 12.74 5.23
N ASP A 12 -15.41 13.44 6.37
CA ASP A 12 -15.64 14.90 6.38
C ASP A 12 -14.36 15.76 6.38
N ALA A 13 -13.20 15.19 6.73
CA ALA A 13 -11.96 15.97 6.87
C ALA A 13 -11.16 16.12 5.55
N ARG A 14 -11.80 15.89 4.39
CA ARG A 14 -11.20 16.05 3.06
C ARG A 14 -11.91 17.06 2.16
N GLU A 15 -12.90 17.79 2.67
CA GLU A 15 -13.67 18.76 1.89
C GLU A 15 -13.26 20.23 2.12
N HIS A 16 -12.40 20.52 3.10
CA HIS A 16 -11.99 21.89 3.43
C HIS A 16 -10.67 22.38 2.81
N LEU A 17 -10.26 21.80 1.68
CA LEU A 17 -9.21 22.38 0.84
C LEU A 17 -9.70 22.43 -0.61
N GLN A 18 -10.47 23.47 -0.92
CA GLN A 18 -10.42 24.10 -2.24
C GLN A 18 -8.98 24.61 -2.45
N GLY A 19 -8.13 23.70 -2.91
CA GLY A 19 -6.72 23.90 -3.11
C GLY A 19 -6.23 22.82 -4.07
N TYR A 20 -6.75 22.87 -5.29
CA TYR A 20 -6.14 22.38 -6.51
C TYR A 20 -4.85 21.55 -6.34
N CYS A 21 -4.97 20.24 -6.09
CA CYS A 21 -3.86 19.31 -6.21
C CYS A 21 -3.74 18.87 -7.67
N TRP A 22 -3.17 19.75 -8.50
CA TRP A 22 -2.76 19.43 -9.87
C TRP A 22 -1.39 18.74 -9.85
N ILE A 23 -1.36 17.40 -9.85
CA ILE A 23 -0.13 16.67 -10.21
C ILE A 23 -0.23 16.27 -11.69
N SER A 24 -0.44 17.26 -12.54
CA SER A 24 -0.15 17.25 -13.99
C SER A 24 -0.39 18.67 -14.49
N GLY A 25 0.67 19.48 -14.53
CA GLY A 25 0.61 20.77 -15.22
C GLY A 25 0.41 20.58 -16.73
N PRO A 26 -0.16 21.58 -17.43
CA PRO A 26 -0.29 21.56 -18.88
C PRO A 26 1.08 21.40 -19.56
N PRO A 27 1.14 20.76 -20.73
CA PRO A 27 2.39 20.39 -21.39
C PRO A 27 2.98 21.61 -22.10
N ASN A 28 3.57 22.57 -21.36
CA ASN A 28 4.57 23.55 -21.87
C ASN A 28 5.06 24.59 -20.85
N GLN A 29 4.81 24.43 -19.54
CA GLN A 29 5.53 25.22 -18.53
C GLN A 29 6.57 24.33 -17.85
N GLY A 30 7.85 24.71 -18.00
CA GLY A 30 8.91 24.14 -17.17
C GLY A 30 8.52 24.28 -15.70
N TRP A 31 8.90 23.28 -14.90
CA TRP A 31 8.82 23.38 -13.45
C TRP A 31 9.51 24.67 -13.03
N VAL A 32 8.74 25.65 -12.57
CA VAL A 32 9.31 26.79 -11.89
C VAL A 32 9.69 26.24 -10.52
N ASP A 33 10.99 26.15 -10.22
CA ASP A 33 11.50 26.00 -8.85
C ASP A 33 11.04 27.24 -8.07
N GLY A 34 9.79 27.21 -7.62
CA GLY A 34 9.19 28.25 -6.80
C GLY A 34 9.28 27.83 -5.35
N GLU A 35 9.88 28.67 -4.51
CA GLU A 35 9.84 28.50 -3.06
C GLU A 35 8.38 28.43 -2.58
N VAL A 36 7.98 27.28 -2.04
CA VAL A 36 6.65 27.10 -1.46
C VAL A 36 6.67 27.74 -0.08
N SER A 37 5.94 28.84 0.11
CA SER A 37 5.77 29.47 1.42
C SER A 37 4.41 29.18 2.04
N LEU A 38 4.39 28.84 3.32
CA LEU A 38 3.17 28.69 4.13
C LEU A 38 3.20 29.76 5.21
N GLY A 39 2.24 30.70 5.16
CA GLY A 39 2.18 31.80 6.15
C GLY A 39 3.42 32.69 6.18
N GLY A 40 4.09 32.87 5.03
CA GLY A 40 5.32 33.68 4.93
C GLY A 40 6.61 32.95 5.30
N GLN A 41 6.56 31.66 5.69
CA GLN A 41 7.73 30.83 5.91
C GLN A 41 7.99 29.92 4.71
N VAL A 42 9.21 29.92 4.18
CA VAL A 42 9.64 29.02 3.12
C VAL A 42 9.73 27.60 3.66
N VAL A 43 8.97 26.68 3.05
CA VAL A 43 8.98 25.26 3.40
C VAL A 43 10.18 24.61 2.71
N PRO A 44 11.09 23.96 3.44
CA PRO A 44 12.23 23.30 2.84
C PRO A 44 11.76 22.14 1.95
N GLU A 45 12.25 22.12 0.72
CA GLU A 45 12.00 21.01 -0.18
C GLU A 45 12.64 19.72 0.38
N ARG A 46 11.92 18.60 0.27
CA ARG A 46 12.39 17.28 0.70
C ARG A 46 12.15 16.27 -0.40
N ASP A 47 13.16 15.47 -0.70
CA ASP A 47 13.05 14.37 -1.68
C ASP A 47 12.10 13.27 -1.23
N THR A 48 11.94 13.10 0.09
CA THR A 48 11.02 12.15 0.69
C THR A 48 10.25 12.79 1.84
N PHE A 49 8.93 12.63 1.84
CA PHE A 49 8.04 13.20 2.84
C PHE A 49 7.08 12.14 3.40
N ARG A 50 6.79 12.20 4.70
CA ARG A 50 5.78 11.33 5.32
C ARG A 50 4.46 12.06 5.45
N TYR A 51 3.40 11.51 4.87
CA TYR A 51 2.04 12.02 4.98
C TYR A 51 1.07 10.91 5.35
N LEU A 52 0.32 11.12 6.44
CA LEU A 52 -0.66 10.15 6.98
C LEU A 52 -0.09 8.72 7.12
N GLY A 53 1.19 8.65 7.46
CA GLY A 53 1.94 7.41 7.62
C GLY A 53 2.42 6.74 6.33
N SER A 54 2.18 7.30 5.13
CA SER A 54 2.79 6.85 3.87
C SER A 54 3.97 7.74 3.48
N MET A 55 4.96 7.16 2.81
CA MET A 55 6.13 7.86 2.29
C MET A 55 5.90 8.27 0.83
N PHE A 56 6.12 9.54 0.51
CA PHE A 56 6.05 10.10 -0.83
C PHE A 56 7.44 10.49 -1.27
N GLN A 57 7.81 10.13 -2.50
CA GLN A 57 9.10 10.45 -3.10
C GLN A 57 8.90 11.47 -4.24
N LYS A 58 9.86 12.38 -4.40
CA LYS A 58 9.86 13.41 -5.46
C LYS A 58 9.69 12.81 -6.87
N ASP A 59 10.34 11.67 -7.11
CA ASP A 59 10.28 10.96 -8.40
C ASP A 59 8.99 10.13 -8.60
N GLY A 60 8.09 10.11 -7.61
CA GLY A 60 6.84 9.34 -7.65
C GLY A 60 7.01 7.82 -7.50
N ASP A 61 8.21 7.33 -7.18
CA ASP A 61 8.43 5.92 -6.87
C ASP A 61 7.82 5.55 -5.49
N ILE A 62 7.60 4.26 -5.27
CA ILE A 62 7.03 3.72 -4.04
C ILE A 62 8.02 2.88 -3.22
N ASP A 63 9.28 2.80 -3.64
CA ASP A 63 10.32 2.01 -2.96
C ASP A 63 10.40 2.34 -1.45
N GLU A 64 10.40 3.62 -1.08
CA GLU A 64 10.42 4.06 0.32
C GLU A 64 9.14 3.69 1.08
N ASP A 65 7.96 3.80 0.46
CA ASP A 65 6.70 3.44 1.12
C ASP A 65 6.61 1.92 1.33
N VAL A 66 7.00 1.13 0.34
CA VAL A 66 7.08 -0.34 0.44
C VAL A 66 8.04 -0.74 1.56
N GLY A 67 9.23 -0.14 1.59
CA GLY A 67 10.21 -0.35 2.66
C GLY A 67 9.67 0.04 4.04
N HIS A 68 9.02 1.19 4.14
CA HIS A 68 8.39 1.67 5.36
C HIS A 68 7.29 0.72 5.86
N ARG A 69 6.43 0.21 4.98
CA ARG A 69 5.37 -0.75 5.33
C ARG A 69 5.90 -2.11 5.73
N ILE A 70 6.96 -2.59 5.09
CA ILE A 70 7.63 -3.82 5.51
C ILE A 70 8.18 -3.66 6.94
N LYS A 71 8.84 -2.52 7.24
CA LYS A 71 9.31 -2.20 8.59
C LYS A 71 8.13 -2.15 9.59
N ALA A 72 7.01 -1.53 9.22
CA ALA A 72 5.81 -1.49 10.05
C ALA A 72 5.23 -2.90 10.34
N GLY A 73 5.20 -3.78 9.33
CA GLY A 73 4.84 -5.19 9.48
C GLY A 73 5.75 -5.92 10.46
N TRP A 74 7.07 -5.73 10.33
CA TRP A 74 8.05 -6.29 11.28
C TRP A 74 7.87 -5.78 12.70
N MET A 75 7.53 -4.50 12.88
CA MET A 75 7.23 -3.94 14.21
C MET A 75 6.02 -4.62 14.84
N LYS A 76 4.93 -4.83 14.07
CA LYS A 76 3.76 -5.58 14.55
C LYS A 76 4.09 -7.04 14.86
N TRP A 77 4.91 -7.69 14.03
CA TRP A 77 5.39 -9.04 14.30
C TRP A 77 6.20 -9.10 15.60
N ARG A 78 7.13 -8.16 15.82
CA ARG A 78 8.00 -8.11 17.01
C ARG A 78 7.20 -7.87 18.29
N GLN A 79 6.18 -7.01 18.27
CA GLN A 79 5.29 -6.79 19.40
C GLN A 79 4.54 -8.05 19.84
N ALA A 80 4.31 -8.98 18.90
CA ALA A 80 3.58 -10.22 19.14
C ALA A 80 4.48 -11.46 19.19
N SER A 81 5.80 -11.29 19.22
CA SER A 81 6.74 -12.40 19.15
C SER A 81 6.55 -13.41 20.27
N GLY A 82 6.13 -12.98 21.46
CA GLY A 82 5.82 -13.89 22.58
C GLY A 82 4.78 -14.94 22.22
N VAL A 83 3.70 -14.55 21.54
CA VAL A 83 2.64 -15.47 21.08
C VAL A 83 3.05 -16.21 19.80
N LEU A 84 3.70 -15.50 18.87
CA LEU A 84 4.05 -16.05 17.56
C LEU A 84 5.18 -17.08 17.63
N CYS A 85 6.11 -16.93 18.58
CA CYS A 85 7.22 -17.85 18.78
C CYS A 85 6.92 -18.96 19.80
N ASP A 86 5.83 -18.86 20.57
CA ASP A 86 5.46 -19.91 21.53
C ASP A 86 5.02 -21.19 20.81
N LYS A 87 5.66 -22.32 21.14
CA LYS A 87 5.36 -23.63 20.55
C LYS A 87 4.00 -24.18 21.00
N ARG A 88 3.47 -23.72 22.14
CA ARG A 88 2.17 -24.14 22.70
C ARG A 88 0.99 -23.55 21.93
N VAL A 89 1.22 -22.45 21.22
CA VAL A 89 0.18 -21.77 20.44
C VAL A 89 -0.02 -22.48 19.10
N LEU A 90 -1.26 -22.84 18.80
CA LEU A 90 -1.63 -23.48 17.55
C LEU A 90 -1.25 -22.63 16.33
N GLN A 91 -0.67 -23.27 15.30
CA GLN A 91 -0.24 -22.60 14.07
C GLN A 91 -1.38 -21.84 13.37
N LYS A 92 -2.60 -22.41 13.38
CA LYS A 92 -3.80 -21.74 12.82
C LYS A 92 -4.11 -20.42 13.53
N LEU A 93 -3.87 -20.31 14.85
CA LEU A 93 -4.07 -19.07 15.60
C LEU A 93 -2.99 -18.04 15.26
N LYS A 94 -1.73 -18.47 15.13
CA LYS A 94 -0.64 -17.60 14.66
C LYS A 94 -0.91 -17.05 13.26
N GLY A 95 -1.44 -17.88 12.36
CA GLY A 95 -1.85 -17.45 11.03
C GLY A 95 -3.07 -16.51 11.03
N ARG A 96 -4.02 -16.65 11.97
CA ARG A 96 -5.07 -15.64 12.20
C ARG A 96 -4.46 -14.32 12.64
N PHE A 97 -3.52 -14.34 13.60
CA PHE A 97 -2.84 -13.13 14.06
C PHE A 97 -2.11 -12.41 12.94
N TYR A 98 -1.39 -13.15 12.10
CA TYR A 98 -0.74 -12.59 10.93
C TYR A 98 -1.74 -11.87 10.00
N ARG A 99 -2.88 -12.50 9.72
CA ARG A 99 -3.93 -11.93 8.87
C ARG A 99 -4.56 -10.67 9.45
N THR A 100 -4.69 -10.57 10.78
CA THR A 100 -5.44 -9.48 11.44
C THR A 100 -4.56 -8.31 11.87
N ALA A 101 -3.30 -8.53 12.23
CA ALA A 101 -2.44 -7.49 12.78
C ALA A 101 -1.25 -7.12 11.88
N ILE A 102 -0.61 -8.12 11.28
CA ILE A 102 0.65 -7.91 10.54
C ILE A 102 0.36 -7.53 9.09
N ARG A 103 -0.46 -8.32 8.39
CA ARG A 103 -0.78 -8.09 6.98
C ARG A 103 -1.41 -6.70 6.74
N PRO A 104 -2.37 -6.22 7.54
CA PRO A 104 -2.93 -4.88 7.33
C PRO A 104 -1.88 -3.77 7.50
N ALA A 105 -0.90 -3.95 8.39
CA ALA A 105 0.19 -2.99 8.56
C ALA A 105 1.11 -2.92 7.33
N ILE A 106 1.33 -4.07 6.66
CA ILE A 106 2.13 -4.15 5.42
C ILE A 106 1.35 -3.59 4.23
N LEU A 107 0.05 -3.86 4.14
CA LEU A 107 -0.79 -3.50 2.99
C LEU A 107 -1.48 -2.14 3.12
N TYR A 108 -1.22 -1.38 4.19
CA TYR A 108 -1.79 -0.05 4.32
C TYR A 108 -1.33 0.85 3.15
N GLY A 109 -2.30 1.50 2.49
CA GLY A 109 -2.04 2.40 1.36
C GLY A 109 -1.70 1.68 0.04
N ALA A 110 -1.63 0.35 0.03
CA ALA A 110 -1.18 -0.41 -1.14
C ALA A 110 -2.17 -0.42 -2.32
N GLU A 111 -3.41 0.01 -2.07
CA GLU A 111 -4.48 0.21 -3.04
C GLU A 111 -4.11 1.28 -4.08
N CYS A 112 -3.32 2.29 -3.69
CA CYS A 112 -2.93 3.42 -4.53
C CYS A 112 -1.55 3.28 -5.17
N TRP A 113 -0.80 2.21 -4.86
CA TRP A 113 0.57 2.05 -5.33
C TRP A 113 0.65 1.73 -6.84
N PRO A 114 1.50 2.41 -7.63
CA PRO A 114 1.90 1.94 -8.96
C PRO A 114 2.88 0.76 -8.87
N THR A 115 2.40 -0.44 -8.49
CA THR A 115 3.29 -1.60 -8.23
C THR A 115 3.87 -2.22 -9.49
N LYS A 116 5.20 -2.19 -9.57
CA LYS A 116 6.07 -3.04 -10.40
C LYS A 116 6.28 -4.43 -9.75
N ARG A 117 6.69 -5.43 -10.55
CA ARG A 117 7.00 -6.80 -10.08
C ARG A 117 8.00 -6.84 -8.92
N ARG A 118 9.02 -5.97 -8.93
CA ARG A 118 10.04 -5.89 -7.87
C ARG A 118 9.43 -5.65 -6.48
N HIS A 119 8.40 -4.80 -6.37
CA HIS A 119 7.80 -4.47 -5.07
C HIS A 119 6.93 -5.63 -4.57
N ILE A 120 6.20 -6.29 -5.46
CA ILE A 120 5.42 -7.49 -5.12
C ILE A 120 6.36 -8.59 -4.62
N GLN A 121 7.49 -8.80 -5.30
CA GLN A 121 8.52 -9.74 -4.88
C GLN A 121 9.11 -9.36 -3.51
N GLN A 122 9.42 -8.08 -3.28
CA GLN A 122 9.94 -7.59 -2.00
C GLN A 122 8.96 -7.84 -0.85
N LEU A 123 7.66 -7.58 -1.06
CA LEU A 123 6.60 -7.89 -0.11
C LEU A 123 6.48 -9.40 0.13
N GLY A 124 6.55 -10.22 -0.92
CA GLY A 124 6.48 -11.67 -0.82
C GLY A 124 7.66 -12.28 -0.06
N VAL A 125 8.88 -11.76 -0.28
CA VAL A 125 10.08 -12.16 0.46
C VAL A 125 9.94 -11.80 1.95
N ALA A 126 9.46 -10.59 2.25
CA ALA A 126 9.22 -10.17 3.63
C ALA A 126 8.14 -11.01 4.32
N GLU A 127 6.99 -11.25 3.66
CA GLU A 127 5.92 -12.13 4.16
C GLU A 127 6.48 -13.52 4.47
N MET A 128 7.13 -14.17 3.50
CA MET A 128 7.64 -15.53 3.70
C MET A 128 8.69 -15.63 4.80
N ARG A 129 9.52 -14.59 4.98
CA ARG A 129 10.47 -14.53 6.09
C ARG A 129 9.75 -14.48 7.45
N MET A 130 8.71 -13.65 7.58
CA MET A 130 7.90 -13.60 8.80
C MET A 130 7.17 -14.93 9.05
N LEU A 131 6.50 -15.51 8.04
CA LEU A 131 5.76 -16.75 8.18
C LEU A 131 6.66 -17.94 8.56
N ARG A 132 7.86 -18.03 7.96
CA ARG A 132 8.87 -19.04 8.34
C ARG A 132 9.26 -18.92 9.80
N TRP A 133 9.52 -17.70 10.28
CA TRP A 133 9.86 -17.45 11.68
C TRP A 133 8.73 -17.83 12.64
N ILE A 134 7.48 -17.53 12.28
CA ILE A 134 6.28 -17.94 13.06
C ILE A 134 6.21 -19.47 13.21
N CYS A 135 6.57 -20.21 12.16
CA CYS A 135 6.62 -21.67 12.20
C CYS A 135 7.93 -22.23 12.79
N GLY A 136 8.90 -21.38 13.14
CA GLY A 136 10.21 -21.83 13.62
C GLY A 136 11.09 -22.46 12.54
N HIS A 137 10.81 -22.17 11.26
CA HIS A 137 11.56 -22.71 10.14
C HIS A 137 12.66 -21.77 9.64
N THR A 138 13.78 -22.34 9.28
CA THR A 138 14.88 -21.64 8.61
C THR A 138 14.89 -21.92 7.10
N ARG A 139 15.80 -21.28 6.36
CA ARG A 139 16.01 -21.63 4.94
C ARG A 139 16.64 -23.01 4.76
N LYS A 140 17.35 -23.54 5.76
CA LYS A 140 18.03 -24.84 5.70
C LYS A 140 17.04 -26.01 5.71
N ASP A 141 15.87 -25.81 6.30
CA ASP A 141 14.84 -26.84 6.45
C ASP A 141 14.19 -27.22 5.11
N ARG A 142 14.43 -26.45 4.03
CA ARG A 142 13.94 -26.70 2.65
C ARG A 142 12.43 -26.94 2.51
N VAL A 143 11.63 -26.58 3.52
CA VAL A 143 10.16 -26.63 3.48
C VAL A 143 9.63 -25.72 2.37
N ARG A 144 8.65 -26.18 1.58
CA ARG A 144 8.09 -25.37 0.49
C ARG A 144 7.31 -24.18 1.07
N ASN A 145 7.26 -23.09 0.30
CA ASN A 145 6.54 -21.89 0.74
C ASN A 145 5.03 -22.15 0.89
N ASP A 146 4.47 -23.02 0.04
CA ASP A 146 3.04 -23.35 0.04
C ASP A 146 2.65 -24.13 1.29
N ASP A 147 3.46 -25.11 1.71
CA ASP A 147 3.26 -25.86 2.95
C ASP A 147 3.20 -24.94 4.19
N ILE A 148 4.07 -23.92 4.24
CA ILE A 148 4.08 -22.93 5.34
C ILE A 148 2.79 -22.11 5.34
N ARG A 149 2.34 -21.67 4.16
CA ARG A 149 1.10 -20.91 4.00
C ARG A 149 -0.11 -21.75 4.37
N GLU A 150 -0.15 -23.01 3.96
CA GLU A 150 -1.21 -23.95 4.28
C GLU A 150 -1.31 -24.21 5.78
N ARG A 151 -0.19 -24.49 6.46
CA ARG A 151 -0.13 -24.70 7.92
C ARG A 151 -0.68 -23.50 8.70
N LEU A 152 -0.42 -22.29 8.23
CA LEU A 152 -0.91 -21.06 8.84
C LEU A 152 -2.31 -20.65 8.35
N GLY A 153 -2.81 -21.23 7.25
CA GLY A 153 -4.05 -20.81 6.60
C GLY A 153 -3.98 -19.37 6.06
N VAL A 154 -2.86 -19.03 5.41
CA VAL A 154 -2.52 -17.68 4.96
C VAL A 154 -2.32 -17.68 3.43
N ALA A 155 -3.22 -17.02 2.69
CA ALA A 155 -3.06 -16.80 1.24
C ALA A 155 -1.83 -15.92 0.93
N PRO A 156 -1.20 -15.99 -0.25
CA PRO A 156 -0.13 -15.09 -0.67
C PRO A 156 -0.47 -13.59 -0.55
N ILE A 157 0.52 -12.77 -0.21
CA ILE A 157 0.34 -11.31 -0.11
C ILE A 157 -0.04 -10.65 -1.44
N GLU A 158 0.42 -11.20 -2.57
CA GLU A 158 0.09 -10.71 -3.91
C GLU A 158 -1.42 -10.81 -4.19
N GLU A 159 -2.04 -11.96 -3.90
CA GLU A 159 -3.48 -12.13 -4.04
C GLU A 159 -4.25 -11.12 -3.18
N LYS A 160 -3.75 -10.85 -1.97
CA LYS A 160 -4.39 -9.88 -1.07
C LYS A 160 -4.21 -8.45 -1.55
N LEU A 161 -3.07 -8.12 -2.11
CA LEU A 161 -2.83 -6.82 -2.75
C LEU A 161 -3.81 -6.59 -3.91
N VAL A 162 -3.99 -7.59 -4.78
CA VAL A 162 -4.98 -7.53 -5.88
C VAL A 162 -6.40 -7.38 -5.32
N GLN A 163 -6.77 -8.19 -4.32
CA GLN A 163 -8.09 -8.11 -3.69
C GLN A 163 -8.37 -6.72 -3.08
N HIS A 164 -7.39 -6.11 -2.42
CA HIS A 164 -7.52 -4.75 -1.88
C HIS A 164 -7.79 -3.73 -2.98
N ARG A 165 -7.05 -3.80 -4.09
CA ARG A 165 -7.25 -2.91 -5.24
C ARG A 165 -8.62 -3.08 -5.89
N LEU A 166 -9.08 -4.32 -6.04
CA LEU A 166 -10.41 -4.61 -6.60
C LEU A 166 -11.52 -4.07 -5.70
N ARG A 167 -11.38 -4.21 -4.38
CA ARG A 167 -12.33 -3.64 -3.41
C ARG A 167 -12.36 -2.12 -3.49
N TRP A 168 -11.20 -1.47 -3.56
CA TRP A 168 -11.08 -0.03 -3.74
C TRP A 168 -11.66 0.44 -5.07
N PHE A 169 -11.39 -0.28 -6.15
CA PHE A 169 -11.96 -0.02 -7.47
C PHE A 169 -13.48 -0.12 -7.47
N GLY A 170 -14.04 -1.19 -6.87
CA GLY A 170 -15.47 -1.33 -6.69
C GLY A 170 -16.07 -0.24 -5.79
N HIS A 171 -15.31 0.31 -4.83
CA HIS A 171 -15.72 1.50 -4.08
C HIS A 171 -15.78 2.74 -4.97
N ILE A 172 -14.75 2.99 -5.78
CA ILE A 172 -14.72 4.12 -6.73
C ILE A 172 -15.89 4.03 -7.72
N GLN A 173 -16.16 2.84 -8.28
CA GLN A 173 -17.25 2.66 -9.25
C GLN A 173 -18.64 2.96 -8.69
N ARG A 174 -18.86 2.76 -7.39
CA ARG A 174 -20.13 3.06 -6.73
C ARG A 174 -20.32 4.54 -6.40
N ARG A 175 -19.29 5.38 -6.55
CA ARG A 175 -19.38 6.82 -6.32
C ARG A 175 -19.88 7.54 -7.57
N PRO A 176 -20.65 8.62 -7.42
CA PRO A 176 -21.14 9.42 -8.55
C PRO A 176 -19.95 9.93 -9.38
N PRO A 177 -20.07 10.04 -10.71
CA PRO A 177 -18.97 10.45 -11.60
C PRO A 177 -18.31 11.78 -11.24
N GLU A 178 -19.04 12.68 -10.60
CA GLU A 178 -18.62 14.00 -10.16
C GLU A 178 -17.74 13.96 -8.90
N ALA A 179 -17.65 12.79 -8.24
CA ALA A 179 -16.85 12.65 -7.04
C ALA A 179 -15.35 12.85 -7.35
N PRO A 180 -14.60 13.62 -6.53
CA PRO A 180 -13.17 13.86 -6.72
C PRO A 180 -12.31 12.59 -6.83
N VAL A 181 -12.78 11.46 -6.30
CA VAL A 181 -12.09 10.17 -6.40
C VAL A 181 -11.95 9.66 -7.84
N HIS A 182 -12.77 10.15 -8.78
CA HIS A 182 -12.68 9.82 -10.20
C HIS A 182 -11.60 10.63 -10.94
N SER A 183 -11.24 11.82 -10.45
CA SER A 183 -10.18 12.66 -11.05
C SER A 183 -8.78 12.10 -10.77
N GLY A 184 -8.60 11.38 -9.67
CA GLY A 184 -7.37 10.65 -9.30
C GLY A 184 -7.12 9.35 -10.09
N ARG A 185 -7.86 9.08 -11.17
CA ARG A 185 -7.50 8.01 -12.12
C ARG A 185 -6.11 8.31 -12.64
N ILE A 186 -5.11 7.48 -12.32
CA ILE A 186 -3.79 7.58 -12.96
C ILE A 186 -3.99 7.42 -14.46
N LYS A 187 -4.00 8.55 -15.16
CA LYS A 187 -3.80 8.65 -16.60
C LYS A 187 -2.29 8.73 -16.79
N ARG A 188 -1.78 7.99 -17.77
CA ARG A 188 -0.37 8.11 -18.15
C ARG A 188 -0.18 9.54 -18.70
N ALA A 189 0.87 10.25 -18.29
CA ALA A 189 1.20 11.55 -18.87
C ALA A 189 1.35 11.41 -20.39
N GLU A 190 0.70 12.29 -21.15
CA GLU A 190 0.59 12.20 -22.62
C GLU A 190 1.97 12.28 -23.33
N ASN A 191 2.98 12.80 -22.64
CA ASN A 191 4.30 13.12 -23.21
C ASN A 191 5.38 12.04 -23.02
N VAL A 192 5.05 10.85 -22.51
CA VAL A 192 6.05 9.77 -22.35
C VAL A 192 6.16 8.97 -23.65
N LYS A 193 7.16 9.28 -24.48
CA LYS A 193 7.52 8.48 -25.67
C LYS A 193 7.86 7.03 -25.27
N ARG A 194 7.33 6.08 -26.04
CA ARG A 194 7.27 4.65 -25.70
C ARG A 194 7.96 3.81 -26.78
N GLY A 195 8.62 2.71 -26.41
CA GLY A 195 9.00 1.65 -27.35
C GLY A 195 7.77 0.99 -28.00
N ARG A 196 7.88 0.65 -29.29
CA ARG A 196 6.82 -0.02 -30.08
C ARG A 196 6.43 -1.37 -29.47
N GLY A 197 5.14 -1.72 -29.50
CA GLY A 197 4.66 -3.10 -29.33
C GLY A 197 3.99 -3.50 -27.99
N ARG A 198 4.05 -2.69 -26.92
CA ARG A 198 3.37 -3.01 -25.65
C ARG A 198 2.03 -2.23 -25.55
N PRO A 199 0.93 -2.77 -24.99
CA PRO A 199 -0.32 -2.01 -24.74
C PRO A 199 -0.24 -1.13 -23.49
N ASN A 200 -1.06 -0.07 -23.39
CA ASN A 200 -1.08 0.81 -22.20
C ASN A 200 -1.42 0.02 -20.92
N LEU A 201 -0.61 0.17 -19.87
CA LEU A 201 -1.01 -0.24 -18.52
C LEU A 201 -1.87 0.89 -17.95
N THR A 202 -3.18 0.75 -18.09
CA THR A 202 -4.17 1.55 -17.37
C THR A 202 -4.58 0.78 -16.12
N TRP A 203 -5.23 1.43 -15.15
CA TRP A 203 -5.87 0.75 -14.01
C TRP A 203 -6.82 -0.40 -14.43
N ARG A 204 -7.28 -0.40 -15.69
CA ARG A 204 -8.11 -1.45 -16.28
C ARG A 204 -7.32 -2.64 -16.86
N SER A 205 -6.02 -2.52 -17.07
CA SER A 205 -5.22 -3.57 -17.72
C SER A 205 -5.10 -4.86 -16.89
N PRO A 206 -4.92 -4.80 -15.55
CA PRO A 206 -4.91 -6.02 -14.72
C PRO A 206 -6.26 -6.73 -14.60
N LEU A 207 -7.35 -6.11 -15.07
CA LEU A 207 -8.72 -6.65 -14.98
C LEU A 207 -9.12 -7.51 -16.19
N ARG A 208 -8.30 -7.56 -17.25
CA ARG A 208 -8.63 -8.25 -18.51
C ARG A 208 -7.95 -9.62 -18.65
N GLU A 209 -7.17 -10.05 -17.66
CA GLU A 209 -6.43 -11.33 -17.66
C GLU A 209 -7.13 -12.41 -16.82
N THR A 210 -8.42 -12.24 -16.50
CA THR A 210 -9.31 -13.26 -15.92
C THR A 210 -10.43 -13.58 -16.89
#